data_AF-A0A3B3DLV9-F1
#
_entry.id   AF-A0A3B3DLV9-F1
#
_cell.length_a   1.000
_cell.length_b   1.000
_cell.length_c   1.000
_cell.angle_alpha   90.00
_cell.angle_beta   90.00
_cell.angle_gamma   90.00
#
_symmetry.space_group_name_H-M   'P 1'
#
loop_
_entity.id
_entity.type
_entity.pdbx_description
1 polymer ?
#
loop_
_entity_poly.entity_id
_entity_poly.type
_entity_poly.pdbx_seq_one_letter_code
_entity_poly.pdbx_strand_id
1 'polypeptide(L)'
;MEVKVFVDGVPRVVCGVTRETTCQEVVLALAQAQGQPGRYILREKFKDFERCMAPDERLLETLEKYGEQAKEVQLTLQSSGNNGSSTHLCRTGDAVVRCPYTSL
;
A
#
# COMPACT_ATOMS: atom_id res chain seq x y z
N MET A 1 -3.38 13.79 -9.72
CA MET A 1 -2.06 13.16 -9.94
C MET A 1 -2.27 11.68 -10.26
N GLU A 2 -1.25 11.00 -10.74
CA GLU A 2 -1.27 9.56 -10.98
C GLU A 2 -0.12 8.88 -10.25
N VAL A 3 -0.37 7.68 -9.73
CA VAL A 3 0.62 6.89 -9.00
C VAL A 3 0.65 5.47 -9.53
N LYS A 4 1.85 4.90 -9.60
CA LYS A 4 2.06 3.53 -10.06
C LYS A 4 2.09 2.58 -8.87
N VAL A 5 1.18 1.61 -8.86
CA VAL A 5 1.04 0.60 -7.82
C VAL A 5 1.15 -0.79 -8.45
N PHE A 6 2.02 -1.63 -7.91
CA PHE A 6 2.18 -3.01 -8.32
C PHE A 6 1.20 -3.89 -7.57
N VAL A 7 0.37 -4.63 -8.29
CA VAL A 7 -0.61 -5.57 -7.73
C VAL A 7 -0.26 -6.94 -8.27
N ASP A 8 0.13 -7.87 -7.39
CA ASP A 8 0.53 -9.24 -7.77
C ASP A 8 1.64 -9.26 -8.84
N GLY A 9 2.60 -8.33 -8.74
CA GLY A 9 3.68 -8.16 -9.72
C GLY A 9 3.29 -7.41 -11.00
N VAL A 10 2.00 -7.09 -11.19
CA VAL A 10 1.51 -6.34 -12.34
C VAL A 10 1.45 -4.84 -12.01
N PRO A 11 2.15 -3.97 -12.76
CA PRO A 11 2.03 -2.53 -12.56
C PRO A 11 0.64 -2.03 -12.98
N ARG A 12 0.00 -1.28 -12.10
CA ARG A 12 -1.25 -0.56 -12.32
C ARG A 12 -1.08 0.92 -12.03
N VAL A 13 -1.86 1.75 -12.70
CA VAL A 13 -1.85 3.20 -12.51
C VAL A 13 -3.17 3.60 -11.88
N VAL A 14 -3.11 4.31 -10.77
CA VAL A 14 -4.28 4.93 -10.14
C VAL A 14 -4.28 6.39 -10.51
N CYS A 15 -5.32 6.83 -11.22
CA CYS A 15 -5.53 8.22 -11.60
C CYS A 15 -6.48 8.90 -10.61
N GLY A 16 -6.35 10.22 -10.46
CA GLY A 16 -7.21 11.02 -9.59
C GLY A 16 -6.74 11.11 -8.14
N VAL A 17 -5.50 10.71 -7.85
CA VAL A 17 -4.93 10.84 -6.50
C VAL A 17 -4.71 12.32 -6.19
N THR A 18 -5.20 12.73 -5.01
CA THR A 18 -5.10 14.08 -4.45
C THR A 18 -4.43 14.04 -3.07
N ARG A 19 -4.15 15.21 -2.49
CA ARG A 19 -3.50 15.31 -1.17
C ARG A 19 -4.39 14.85 -0.03
N GLU A 20 -5.70 14.80 -0.27
CA GLU A 20 -6.70 14.30 0.66
C GLU A 20 -6.92 12.80 0.51
N THR A 21 -6.43 12.19 -0.59
CA THR A 21 -6.55 10.75 -0.82
C THR A 21 -5.69 9.99 0.19
N THR A 22 -6.33 9.21 1.05
CA THR A 22 -5.65 8.34 2.00
C THR A 22 -5.21 7.04 1.35
N CYS A 23 -4.22 6.37 1.95
CA CYS A 23 -3.79 5.06 1.49
C CYS A 23 -4.96 4.05 1.51
N GLN A 24 -5.88 4.20 2.47
CA GLN A 24 -7.10 3.40 2.54
C GLN A 24 -7.94 3.51 1.26
N GLU A 25 -8.22 4.72 0.78
CA GLU A 25 -9.06 4.92 -0.41
C GLU A 25 -8.41 4.28 -1.65
N VAL A 26 -7.08 4.39 -1.78
CA VAL A 26 -6.34 3.74 -2.88
C VAL A 26 -6.38 2.22 -2.77
N VAL A 27 -6.21 1.67 -1.57
CA VAL A 27 -6.37 0.24 -1.31
C VAL A 27 -7.77 -0.24 -1.68
N LEU A 28 -8.80 0.51 -1.28
CA LEU A 28 -10.19 0.20 -1.60
C LEU A 28 -10.42 0.17 -3.11
N ALA A 29 -10.00 1.23 -3.81
CA ALA A 29 -10.16 1.33 -5.26
C ALA A 29 -9.45 0.17 -5.99
N LEU A 30 -8.25 -0.19 -5.56
CA LEU A 30 -7.49 -1.30 -6.15
C LEU A 30 -8.10 -2.66 -5.81
N ALA A 31 -8.54 -2.87 -4.57
CA ALA A 31 -9.18 -4.10 -4.13
C ALA A 31 -10.50 -4.33 -4.87
N GLN A 32 -11.33 -3.28 -4.99
CA GLN A 32 -12.56 -3.30 -5.78
C GLN A 32 -12.26 -3.60 -7.25
N ALA A 33 -11.22 -3.00 -7.83
CA ALA A 33 -10.78 -3.29 -9.20
C ALA A 33 -10.19 -4.70 -9.40
N GLN A 34 -9.70 -5.34 -8.33
CA GLN A 34 -9.30 -6.75 -8.31
C GLN A 34 -10.52 -7.69 -8.22
N GLY A 35 -11.66 -7.22 -7.69
CA GLY A 35 -12.86 -8.04 -7.51
C GLY A 35 -12.69 -9.15 -6.47
N GLN A 36 -11.66 -9.07 -5.63
CA GLN A 36 -11.38 -10.04 -4.59
C GLN A 36 -11.66 -9.42 -3.22
N PRO A 37 -12.60 -9.97 -2.45
CA PRO A 37 -12.81 -9.55 -1.07
C PRO A 37 -11.67 -10.10 -0.21
N GLY A 38 -11.09 -9.24 0.63
CA GLY A 38 -9.97 -9.65 1.46
C GLY A 38 -9.29 -8.50 2.16
N ARG A 39 -8.26 -8.84 2.91
CA ARG A 39 -7.42 -7.88 3.61
C ARG A 39 -6.25 -7.49 2.74
N TYR A 40 -6.12 -6.20 2.46
CA TYR A 40 -5.06 -5.65 1.64
C TYR A 40 -4.17 -4.72 2.43
N ILE A 41 -2.88 -4.73 2.10
CA ILE A 41 -1.88 -3.87 2.71
C ILE A 41 -1.16 -3.15 1.58
N LEU A 42 -1.12 -1.82 1.66
CA LEU A 42 -0.30 -1.01 0.77
C LEU A 42 1.10 -0.89 1.37
N ARG A 43 2.10 -1.16 0.54
CA ARG A 43 3.50 -1.09 0.92
C ARG A 43 4.20 -0.14 -0.02
N GLU A 44 5.05 0.71 0.53
CA GLU A 44 5.96 1.57 -0.21
C GLU A 44 7.35 0.94 -0.16
N LYS A 45 7.98 0.77 -1.33
CA LYS A 45 9.36 0.30 -1.44
C LYS A 45 10.21 1.40 -2.04
N PHE A 46 11.21 1.82 -1.30
CA PHE A 46 12.18 2.82 -1.70
C PHE A 46 13.59 2.23 -1.66
N LYS A 47 14.18 2.00 -2.83
CA LYS A 47 15.50 1.33 -2.96
C LYS A 47 15.49 -0.03 -2.25
N ASP A 48 16.22 -0.16 -1.15
CA ASP A 48 16.30 -1.37 -0.33
C ASP A 48 15.39 -1.34 0.91
N PHE A 49 14.67 -0.23 1.11
CA PHE A 49 13.77 -0.05 2.24
C PHE A 49 12.32 -0.29 1.81
N GLU A 50 11.63 -1.22 2.45
CA GLU A 50 10.19 -1.41 2.29
C GLU A 50 9.47 -1.05 3.59
N ARG A 51 8.27 -0.48 3.49
CA ARG A 51 7.44 -0.13 4.64
C ARG A 51 5.96 -0.33 4.35
N CYS A 52 5.22 -0.81 5.34
CA CYS A 52 3.75 -0.83 5.30
C CYS A 52 3.19 0.55 5.60
N MET A 53 2.34 1.06 4.72
CA MET A 53 1.66 2.33 4.91
C MET A 53 0.45 2.15 5.82
N ALA A 54 0.21 3.09 6.73
CA ALA A 54 -1.02 3.09 7.51
C ALA A 54 -2.21 3.58 6.68
N PRO A 55 -3.44 3.10 6.94
CA PRO A 55 -4.62 3.48 6.17
C PRO A 55 -5.00 4.96 6.33
N ASP A 56 -4.69 5.54 7.49
CA ASP A 56 -4.92 6.96 7.81
C ASP A 56 -3.86 7.88 7.20
N GLU A 57 -2.73 7.33 6.73
CA GLU A 57 -1.69 8.13 6.08
C GLU A 57 -2.16 8.58 4.68
N ARG A 58 -1.82 9.83 4.33
CA ARG A 58 -2.06 10.41 3.00
C ARG A 58 -0.98 9.95 2.04
N LEU A 59 -1.37 9.28 0.95
CA LEU A 59 -0.44 8.68 -0.01
C LEU A 59 0.53 9.72 -0.58
N LEU A 60 0.00 10.87 -0.99
CA LEU A 60 0.84 11.96 -1.49
C LEU A 60 1.74 12.54 -0.41
N GLU A 61 1.27 12.75 0.83
CA GLU A 61 2.15 13.29 1.86
C GLU A 61 3.31 12.34 2.17
N THR A 62 3.08 11.02 2.12
CA THR A 62 4.14 10.03 2.33
C THR A 62 5.14 10.07 1.18
N LEU A 63 4.67 10.16 -0.07
CA LEU A 63 5.53 10.34 -1.24
C LEU A 63 6.30 11.67 -1.19
N GLU A 64 5.64 12.76 -0.80
CA GLU A 64 6.24 14.10 -0.65
C GLU A 64 7.38 14.11 0.38
N LYS A 65 7.34 13.26 1.42
CA LYS A 65 8.47 13.09 2.37
C LYS A 65 9.76 12.62 1.67
N TYR A 66 9.67 11.88 0.57
CA TYR A 66 10.83 11.50 -0.24
C TYR A 66 11.27 12.60 -1.23
N GLY A 67 10.44 13.63 -1.44
CA GLY A 67 10.73 14.75 -2.34
C GLY A 67 11.01 14.30 -3.77
N GLU A 68 12.16 14.67 -4.32
CA GLU A 68 12.58 14.27 -5.67
C GLU A 68 12.75 12.76 -5.86
N GLN A 69 12.93 12.02 -4.74
CA GLN A 69 13.08 10.57 -4.75
C GLN A 69 11.73 9.83 -4.75
N ALA A 70 10.60 10.54 -4.63
CA ALA A 70 9.26 9.95 -4.69
C ALA A 70 9.02 9.16 -5.99
N LYS A 71 9.67 9.56 -7.09
CA LYS A 71 9.64 8.86 -8.39
C LYS A 71 10.30 7.48 -8.37
N GLU A 72 11.20 7.24 -7.42
CA GLU A 72 11.86 5.95 -7.21
C GLU A 72 11.08 5.07 -6.22
N VAL A 73 10.07 5.62 -5.53
CA VAL A 73 9.21 4.86 -4.62
C VAL A 73 8.26 4.00 -5.44
N GLN A 74 8.28 2.71 -5.15
CA GLN A 74 7.43 1.71 -5.77
C GLN A 74 6.34 1.28 -4.78
N LEU A 75 5.10 1.61 -5.08
CA LEU A 75 3.95 1.17 -4.29
C LEU A 75 3.59 -0.25 -4.69
N THR A 76 3.29 -1.11 -3.72
CA THR A 76 2.90 -2.51 -3.93
C THR A 76 1.70 -2.84 -3.06
N LEU A 77 0.63 -3.34 -3.67
CA LEU A 77 -0.54 -3.85 -2.97
C LEU A 77 -0.35 -5.34 -2.71
N GLN A 78 -0.38 -5.73 -1.44
CA GLN A 78 -0.26 -7.12 -1.03
C GLN A 78 -1.57 -7.57 -0.36
N SER A 79 -2.22 -8.60 -0.91
CA SER A 79 -3.31 -9.29 -0.23
C SER A 79 -2.74 -10.18 0.86
N SER A 80 -3.25 -10.06 2.08
CA SER A 80 -3.01 -11.04 3.14
C SER A 80 -3.82 -12.29 2.79
N GLY A 81 -3.24 -13.14 1.93
CA GLY A 81 -3.79 -14.44 1.58
C GLY A 81 -4.01 -15.26 2.86
N ASN A 82 -5.15 -15.93 2.94
CA ASN A 82 -5.62 -16.71 4.08
C ASN A 82 -4.75 -17.97 4.35
N ASN A 83 -3.47 -17.80 4.66
CA ASN A 83 -2.61 -18.86 5.18
C ASN A 83 -2.71 -18.85 6.71
N GLY A 84 -3.80 -19.44 7.22
CA GLY A 84 -4.00 -20.10 8.53
C GLY A 84 -3.09 -19.83 9.74
N SER A 85 -2.53 -18.64 9.91
CA SER A 85 -1.72 -18.27 11.08
C SER A 85 -2.17 -16.91 11.56
N SER A 86 -3.00 -16.94 12.60
CA SER A 86 -3.53 -15.78 13.30
C SER A 86 -2.41 -14.97 13.95
N THR A 87 -1.71 -14.16 13.17
CA THR A 87 -0.81 -13.14 13.70
C THR A 87 -0.88 -11.92 12.81
N HIS A 88 -1.51 -10.86 13.35
CA HIS A 88 -1.74 -9.54 12.76
C HIS A 88 -0.43 -8.76 12.56
N LEU A 89 0.47 -9.32 11.75
CA LEU A 89 1.88 -8.99 11.76
C LEU A 89 2.36 -8.94 10.30
N CYS A 90 2.34 -7.73 9.75
CA CYS A 90 2.99 -7.47 8.48
C CYS A 90 4.50 -7.41 8.75
N ARG A 91 5.23 -8.44 8.30
CA ARG A 91 6.69 -8.43 8.34
C ARG A 91 7.20 -7.45 7.29
N THR A 92 7.76 -6.34 7.75
CA THR A 92 8.57 -5.44 6.94
C THR A 92 10.01 -5.66 7.35
N GLY A 93 10.79 -6.36 6.52
CA GLY A 93 12.11 -6.87 6.89
C GLY A 93 12.04 -7.73 8.16
N ASP A 94 12.92 -7.46 9.13
CA ASP A 94 12.99 -8.11 10.44
C ASP A 94 11.97 -7.54 11.47
N ALA A 95 11.28 -6.45 11.14
CA ALA A 95 10.34 -5.78 12.04
C ALA A 95 8.92 -6.30 11.82
N VAL A 96 8.31 -6.76 12.91
CA VAL A 96 6.93 -7.22 12.90
C VAL A 96 5.99 -6.07 13.26
N VAL A 97 5.41 -5.43 12.24
CA VAL A 97 4.57 -4.25 12.43
C VAL A 97 3.12 -4.70 12.65
N ARG A 98 2.47 -4.19 13.70
CA ARG A 98 1.01 -4.27 13.85
C ARG A 98 0.38 -3.35 12.80
N CYS A 99 -0.05 -3.91 11.68
CA CYS A 99 -0.73 -3.14 10.65
C CYS A 99 -2.11 -2.66 11.17
N PRO A 100 -2.43 -1.35 11.10
CA PRO A 100 -3.80 -0.88 11.25
C PRO A 100 -4.54 -1.35 10.00
N TYR A 101 -5.35 -2.40 10.10
CA TYR A 101 -6.07 -2.93 8.96
C TYR A 101 -7.30 -2.07 8.66
N THR A 102 -7.49 -1.69 7.40
CA THR A 102 -8.82 -1.41 6.86
C THR A 102 -9.45 -2.74 6.51
N SER A 103 -10.52 -3.11 7.19
CA SER A 103 -11.33 -4.26 6.78
C SER A 103 -12.28 -3.78 5.68
N LEU A 104 -12.25 -4.44 4.52
CA LEU A 104 -13.24 -4.29 3.46
C LEU A 104 -14.42 -5.23 3.74
#